data_AF-A0A0J9VHH5-F1
#
_entry.id   AF-A0A0J9VHH5-F1
#
_cell.length_a   1.000
_cell.length_b   1.000
_cell.length_c   1.000
_cell.angle_alpha   90.00
_cell.angle_beta   90.00
_cell.angle_gamma   90.00
#
_symmetry.space_group_name_H-M   'P 1'
#
loop_
_entity.id
_entity.type
_entity.pdbx_description
1 polymer ?
#
loop_
_entity_poly.entity_id
_entity_poly.type
_entity_poly.pdbx_seq_one_letter_code
_entity_poly.pdbx_strand_id
1 'polypeptide(L)'
;MLMFNEKNAVYIYTIGDIFQNYKIVNKLNFRYDAVSDFPIYKDILYNSTDSQGTDDPTICAAINKKYFKPGHNNCSKVLKYLKHIQGNGNGGDNYIAKGCKYLNYWLYDEEHSQYVTTNNIFNFYNELQQSSNHYLEPDLCKDDFKKIEEYIFKDIKELYNLYENLYRFHYSHSTRNSCHNVETCVQIYEKYKNDCLDGKNKKLCNELENFRLRYNDVMKLKDECNGVKKMLPPYKTYNLTVIITIPVTATLVISFVAFILNKVKKNYI
;
A
#
# COMPACT_ATOMS: atom_id res chain seq x y z
N MET A 1 7.01 -25.29 -40.31
CA MET A 1 6.41 -23.99 -39.93
C MET A 1 5.64 -24.24 -38.64
N LEU A 2 6.02 -23.84 -37.43
CA LEU A 2 7.08 -22.98 -36.92
C LEU A 2 7.77 -23.72 -35.75
N MET A 3 9.10 -23.67 -35.71
CA MET A 3 9.89 -24.15 -34.57
C MET A 3 9.75 -23.15 -33.42
N PHE A 4 9.16 -23.57 -32.29
CA PHE A 4 9.23 -22.81 -31.04
C PHE A 4 10.57 -23.13 -30.35
N ASN A 5 11.39 -22.10 -30.20
CA ASN A 5 12.79 -22.16 -29.79
C ASN A 5 12.89 -22.15 -28.25
N GLU A 6 13.51 -23.19 -27.66
CA GLU A 6 13.67 -23.39 -26.20
C GLU A 6 14.38 -22.22 -25.48
N LYS A 7 15.13 -21.38 -26.21
CA LYS A 7 15.79 -20.18 -25.67
C LYS A 7 14.82 -19.11 -25.18
N ASN A 8 13.58 -19.08 -25.67
CA ASN A 8 12.57 -18.10 -25.23
C ASN A 8 11.86 -18.49 -23.93
N ALA A 9 11.87 -19.77 -23.56
CA ALA A 9 11.29 -20.21 -22.29
C ALA A 9 12.12 -19.72 -21.10
N VAL A 10 13.46 -19.82 -21.18
CA VAL A 10 14.38 -19.41 -20.10
C VAL A 10 14.36 -17.91 -19.81
N TYR A 11 14.05 -17.08 -20.82
CA TYR A 11 13.93 -15.62 -20.66
C TYR A 11 12.65 -15.17 -19.94
N ILE A 12 11.58 -15.96 -20.01
CA ILE A 12 10.31 -15.66 -19.33
C ILE A 12 10.40 -16.05 -17.84
N TYR A 13 11.11 -17.14 -17.52
CA TYR A 13 11.33 -17.56 -16.12
C TYR A 13 12.19 -16.55 -15.34
N THR A 14 13.20 -15.93 -15.95
CA THR A 14 14.07 -14.97 -15.24
C THR A 14 13.42 -13.62 -14.94
N ILE A 15 12.50 -13.12 -15.79
CA ILE A 15 11.78 -11.86 -15.52
C ILE A 15 10.72 -12.03 -14.42
N GLY A 16 10.00 -13.16 -14.44
CA GLY A 16 9.03 -13.50 -13.39
C GLY A 16 9.67 -13.59 -12.01
N ASP A 17 10.85 -14.21 -11.92
CA ASP A 17 11.60 -14.34 -10.68
C ASP A 17 12.23 -13.01 -10.22
N ILE A 18 12.59 -12.10 -11.13
CA ILE A 18 13.03 -10.74 -10.78
C ILE A 18 11.86 -9.92 -10.20
N PHE A 19 10.65 -10.03 -10.76
CA PHE A 19 9.47 -9.34 -10.21
C PHE A 19 9.04 -9.92 -8.85
N GLN A 20 9.11 -11.24 -8.66
CA GLN A 20 8.82 -11.86 -7.37
C GLN A 20 9.92 -11.53 -6.33
N ASN A 21 11.19 -11.52 -6.71
CA ASN A 21 12.28 -11.08 -5.82
C ASN A 21 12.20 -9.59 -5.50
N TYR A 22 11.75 -8.72 -6.42
CA TYR A 22 11.48 -7.30 -6.11
C TYR A 22 10.34 -7.16 -5.10
N LYS A 23 9.33 -8.03 -5.16
CA LYS A 23 8.22 -8.10 -4.19
C LYS A 23 8.66 -8.65 -2.83
N ILE A 24 9.61 -9.58 -2.80
CA ILE A 24 10.12 -10.23 -1.57
C ILE A 24 11.17 -9.36 -0.85
N VAL A 25 12.10 -8.71 -1.56
CA VAL A 25 13.17 -7.88 -0.97
C VAL A 25 12.60 -6.63 -0.29
N ASN A 26 11.43 -6.16 -0.72
CA ASN A 26 10.76 -5.00 -0.15
C ASN A 26 9.96 -5.33 1.13
N LYS A 27 9.79 -6.60 1.51
CA LYS A 27 8.98 -7.03 2.68
C LYS A 27 9.50 -6.56 4.05
N LEU A 28 10.63 -5.86 4.12
CA LEU A 28 11.17 -5.31 5.36
C LEU A 28 10.83 -3.81 5.51
N ASN A 29 9.82 -3.58 6.36
CA ASN A 29 9.61 -2.35 7.13
C ASN A 29 8.91 -1.18 6.40
N PHE A 30 7.64 -1.39 6.07
CA PHE A 30 6.85 -0.44 5.31
C PHE A 30 5.96 0.46 6.17
N ARG A 31 6.34 1.73 6.21
CA ARG A 31 5.52 2.82 6.72
C ARG A 31 4.35 3.17 5.77
N TYR A 32 4.42 2.73 4.51
CA TYR A 32 3.51 3.13 3.42
C TYR A 32 2.97 1.96 2.56
N ASP A 33 3.24 0.70 2.90
CA ASP A 33 2.88 -0.48 2.07
C ASP A 33 1.39 -0.65 1.80
N ALA A 34 0.57 -0.29 2.77
CA ALA A 34 -0.87 -0.46 2.69
C ALA A 34 -1.55 0.69 1.93
N VAL A 35 -0.88 1.83 1.74
CA VAL A 35 -1.51 3.07 1.24
C VAL A 35 -2.07 2.88 -0.17
N SER A 36 -1.39 2.04 -0.98
CA SER A 36 -1.83 1.70 -2.32
C SER A 36 -3.19 0.99 -2.39
N ASP A 37 -3.65 0.41 -1.28
CA ASP A 37 -4.93 -0.30 -1.15
C ASP A 37 -5.97 0.50 -0.34
N PHE A 38 -5.60 1.66 0.22
CA PHE A 38 -6.52 2.50 1.01
C PHE A 38 -7.82 2.87 0.28
N PRO A 39 -7.84 3.16 -1.04
CA PRO A 39 -9.09 3.38 -1.76
C PRO A 39 -10.08 2.21 -1.66
N ILE A 40 -9.58 0.97 -1.66
CA ILE A 40 -10.41 -0.24 -1.54
C ILE A 40 -11.03 -0.31 -0.13
N TYR A 41 -10.21 -0.10 0.91
CA TYR A 41 -10.70 -0.13 2.29
C TYR A 41 -11.60 1.07 2.63
N LYS A 42 -11.43 2.20 1.95
CA LYS A 42 -12.39 3.29 1.98
C LYS A 42 -13.73 2.84 1.45
N ASP A 43 -13.77 2.26 0.25
CA ASP A 43 -15.04 1.77 -0.31
C ASP A 43 -15.70 0.75 0.63
N ILE A 44 -14.93 -0.14 1.25
CA ILE A 44 -15.44 -1.07 2.28
C ILE A 44 -16.03 -0.33 3.48
N LEU A 45 -15.31 0.64 4.06
CA LEU A 45 -15.74 1.41 5.24
C LEU A 45 -17.03 2.20 4.98
N TYR A 46 -17.21 2.73 3.77
CA TYR A 46 -18.39 3.53 3.43
C TYR A 46 -19.55 2.69 2.86
N ASN A 47 -19.29 1.50 2.29
CA ASN A 47 -20.32 0.59 1.76
C ASN A 47 -20.71 -0.54 2.70
N SER A 48 -20.03 -0.73 3.83
CA SER A 48 -20.44 -1.69 4.85
C SER A 48 -21.81 -1.30 5.42
N THR A 49 -22.87 -1.87 4.86
CA THR A 49 -24.28 -1.68 5.26
C THR A 49 -24.71 -2.71 6.31
N ASP A 50 -25.83 -2.43 6.98
CA ASP A 50 -26.47 -3.17 8.09
C ASP A 50 -26.78 -4.65 7.82
N SER A 51 -26.53 -5.15 6.61
CA SER A 51 -26.92 -6.49 6.15
C SER A 51 -26.10 -7.65 6.75
N GLN A 52 -25.11 -7.36 7.60
CA GLN A 52 -24.31 -8.35 8.32
C GLN A 52 -24.30 -8.06 9.83
N GLY A 53 -25.48 -8.08 10.45
CA GLY A 53 -25.65 -8.46 11.86
C GLY A 53 -25.25 -7.44 12.93
N THR A 54 -26.27 -7.05 13.71
CA THR A 54 -26.20 -6.50 15.08
C THR A 54 -25.46 -5.17 15.22
N ASP A 55 -26.09 -4.08 14.78
CA ASP A 55 -25.99 -2.83 15.55
C ASP A 55 -26.62 -3.13 16.90
N ASP A 56 -25.81 -3.43 17.92
CA ASP A 56 -26.28 -3.21 19.27
C ASP A 56 -26.14 -1.70 19.52
N PRO A 57 -27.23 -0.92 19.41
CA PRO A 57 -27.15 0.53 19.48
C PRO A 57 -26.60 1.01 20.83
N THR A 58 -26.63 0.13 21.85
CA THR A 58 -26.16 0.44 23.20
C THR A 58 -24.63 0.51 23.28
N ILE A 59 -23.88 -0.35 22.57
CA ILE A 59 -22.40 -0.35 22.59
C ILE A 59 -21.87 0.99 22.09
N CYS A 60 -22.37 1.44 20.93
CA CYS A 60 -21.81 2.59 20.27
C CYS A 60 -22.34 3.94 20.77
N ALA A 61 -23.48 3.99 21.47
CA ALA A 61 -24.02 5.25 21.98
C ALA A 61 -23.03 5.97 22.93
N ALA A 62 -22.47 5.26 23.90
CA ALA A 62 -21.52 5.83 24.86
C ALA A 62 -20.15 6.12 24.23
N ILE A 63 -19.60 5.15 23.49
CA ILE A 63 -18.29 5.25 22.84
C ILE A 63 -18.28 6.41 21.83
N ASN A 64 -19.34 6.54 21.02
CA ASN A 64 -19.40 7.58 20.01
C ASN A 64 -19.40 8.99 20.60
N LYS A 65 -20.15 9.19 21.70
CA LYS A 65 -20.16 10.46 22.42
C LYS A 65 -18.80 10.82 23.04
N LYS A 66 -17.99 9.83 23.40
CA LYS A 66 -16.71 10.01 24.07
C LYS A 66 -15.56 10.33 23.11
N TYR A 67 -15.56 9.73 21.91
CA TYR A 67 -14.42 9.76 21.00
C TYR A 67 -14.66 10.51 19.69
N PHE A 68 -15.92 10.68 19.27
CA PHE A 68 -16.25 11.24 17.96
C PHE A 68 -17.08 12.52 18.07
N LYS A 69 -16.97 13.35 17.04
CA LYS A 69 -17.78 14.57 16.93
C LYS A 69 -19.28 14.21 16.88
N PRO A 70 -20.16 15.00 17.54
CA PRO A 70 -21.60 14.82 17.43
C PRO A 70 -22.08 14.85 15.98
N GLY A 71 -23.16 14.14 15.67
CA GLY A 71 -23.80 14.14 14.35
C GLY A 71 -23.36 13.02 13.40
N HIS A 72 -22.36 12.21 13.78
CA HIS A 72 -21.93 11.04 13.02
C HIS A 72 -21.93 9.78 13.88
N ASN A 73 -22.41 8.65 13.36
CA ASN A 73 -22.35 7.35 14.03
C ASN A 73 -21.04 6.62 13.65
N ASN A 74 -19.91 7.26 13.94
CA ASN A 74 -18.58 6.77 13.56
C ASN A 74 -18.22 5.47 14.29
N CYS A 75 -18.63 5.30 15.55
CA CYS A 75 -18.43 4.03 16.26
C CYS A 75 -19.06 2.85 15.52
N SER A 76 -20.33 2.96 15.12
CA SER A 76 -21.01 1.84 14.45
C SER A 76 -20.43 1.57 13.07
N LYS A 77 -19.99 2.63 12.37
CA LYS A 77 -19.26 2.51 11.09
C LYS A 77 -17.97 1.70 11.26
N VAL A 78 -17.17 2.03 12.28
CA VAL A 78 -15.93 1.31 12.59
C VAL A 78 -16.22 -0.14 12.96
N LEU A 79 -17.23 -0.40 13.79
CA LEU A 79 -17.60 -1.77 14.18
C LEU A 79 -18.01 -2.63 12.97
N LYS A 80 -18.84 -2.10 12.05
CA LYS A 80 -19.24 -2.78 10.82
C LYS A 80 -18.05 -3.08 9.92
N TYR A 81 -17.15 -2.11 9.77
CA TYR A 81 -15.92 -2.29 9.01
C TYR A 81 -15.04 -3.39 9.59
N LEU A 82 -14.80 -3.39 10.90
CA LEU A 82 -14.00 -4.41 11.59
C LEU A 82 -14.61 -5.81 11.42
N LYS A 83 -15.93 -5.95 11.58
CA LYS A 83 -16.64 -7.21 11.29
C LYS A 83 -16.47 -7.66 9.85
N HIS A 84 -16.56 -6.73 8.90
CA HIS A 84 -16.40 -7.04 7.47
C HIS A 84 -14.99 -7.54 7.15
N ILE A 85 -13.94 -6.87 7.62
CA ILE A 85 -12.57 -7.30 7.32
C ILE A 85 -12.21 -8.60 8.05
N GLN A 86 -12.76 -8.85 9.24
CA GLN A 86 -12.60 -10.11 9.96
C GLN A 86 -13.30 -11.26 9.23
N GLY A 87 -14.58 -11.10 8.87
CA GLY A 87 -15.36 -12.14 8.18
C GLY A 87 -14.84 -12.49 6.78
N ASN A 88 -14.16 -11.53 6.12
CA ASN A 88 -13.51 -11.72 4.82
C ASN A 88 -12.01 -12.07 4.94
N GLY A 89 -11.54 -12.46 6.14
CA GLY A 89 -10.16 -12.83 6.45
C GLY A 89 -9.58 -14.01 5.66
N ASN A 90 -10.38 -14.68 4.82
CA ASN A 90 -9.89 -15.70 3.86
C ASN A 90 -8.88 -15.14 2.83
N GLY A 91 -8.69 -13.82 2.75
CA GLY A 91 -7.61 -13.15 2.01
C GLY A 91 -6.22 -13.20 2.69
N GLY A 92 -6.11 -13.82 3.87
CA GLY A 92 -4.87 -13.98 4.67
C GLY A 92 -4.53 -12.77 5.54
N ASP A 93 -3.57 -12.94 6.47
CA ASP A 93 -3.13 -11.92 7.47
C ASP A 93 -2.84 -10.54 6.87
N ASN A 94 -2.40 -10.50 5.60
CA ASN A 94 -2.13 -9.27 4.88
C ASN A 94 -3.38 -8.42 4.61
N TYR A 95 -4.55 -9.04 4.42
CA TYR A 95 -5.80 -8.32 4.18
C TYR A 95 -6.30 -7.62 5.44
N ILE A 96 -6.31 -8.31 6.58
CA ILE A 96 -6.70 -7.73 7.87
C ILE A 96 -5.74 -6.61 8.24
N ALA A 97 -4.43 -6.85 8.18
CA ALA A 97 -3.43 -5.85 8.55
C ALA A 97 -3.53 -4.55 7.73
N LYS A 98 -3.71 -4.66 6.40
CA LYS A 98 -3.92 -3.48 5.54
C LYS A 98 -5.21 -2.75 5.88
N GLY A 99 -6.27 -3.48 6.19
CA GLY A 99 -7.55 -2.89 6.63
C GLY A 99 -7.42 -2.17 7.97
N CYS A 100 -6.70 -2.75 8.92
CA CYS A 100 -6.41 -2.12 10.21
C CYS A 100 -5.54 -0.87 10.07
N LYS A 101 -4.53 -0.88 9.19
CA LYS A 101 -3.72 0.30 8.86
C LYS A 101 -4.55 1.43 8.25
N TYR A 102 -5.46 1.11 7.33
CA TYR A 102 -6.39 2.10 6.78
C TYR A 102 -7.29 2.70 7.87
N LEU A 103 -7.84 1.86 8.74
CA LEU A 103 -8.69 2.32 9.83
C LEU A 103 -7.94 3.22 10.81
N ASN A 104 -6.71 2.87 11.19
CA ASN A 104 -5.87 3.72 12.03
C ASN A 104 -5.64 5.08 11.35
N TYR A 105 -5.27 5.10 10.06
CA TYR A 105 -5.16 6.36 9.29
C TYR A 105 -6.46 7.18 9.29
N TRP A 106 -7.61 6.54 9.06
CA TRP A 106 -8.92 7.21 9.02
C TRP A 106 -9.29 7.84 10.37
N LEU A 107 -8.98 7.16 11.49
CA LEU A 107 -9.22 7.66 12.84
C LEU A 107 -8.29 8.82 13.24
N TYR A 108 -7.12 8.92 12.60
CA TYR A 108 -6.19 10.04 12.76
C TYR A 108 -6.66 11.32 12.05
N ASP A 109 -7.62 11.22 11.14
CA ASP A 109 -8.15 12.39 10.46
C ASP A 109 -9.08 13.20 11.39
N GLU A 110 -8.80 14.49 11.52
CA GLU A 110 -9.51 15.43 12.39
C GLU A 110 -10.98 15.61 12.00
N GLU A 111 -11.36 15.26 10.77
CA GLU A 111 -12.75 15.25 10.35
C GLU A 111 -13.58 14.21 11.12
N HIS A 112 -12.97 13.12 11.59
CA HIS A 112 -13.70 12.01 12.19
C HIS A 112 -13.73 12.05 13.71
N SER A 113 -12.67 12.56 14.36
CA SER A 113 -12.48 12.51 15.82
C SER A 113 -12.77 13.84 16.53
N GLN A 114 -13.26 13.77 17.77
CA GLN A 114 -13.41 14.94 18.64
C GLN A 114 -12.06 15.41 19.18
N TYR A 115 -11.13 14.47 19.40
CA TYR A 115 -9.81 14.72 19.97
C TYR A 115 -8.80 13.80 19.28
N VAL A 116 -8.15 14.26 18.21
CA VAL A 116 -7.10 13.49 17.53
C VAL A 116 -5.86 13.43 18.41
N THR A 117 -5.79 12.41 19.25
CA THR A 117 -4.55 12.02 19.93
C THR A 117 -4.36 10.52 19.78
N THR A 118 -3.10 10.10 19.79
CA THR A 118 -2.74 8.68 19.77
C THR A 118 -3.44 7.93 20.90
N ASN A 119 -3.41 8.47 22.12
CA ASN A 119 -4.05 7.86 23.28
C ASN A 119 -5.57 7.73 23.08
N ASN A 120 -6.23 8.71 22.48
CA ASN A 120 -7.67 8.63 22.25
C ASN A 120 -8.02 7.56 21.22
N ILE A 121 -7.24 7.41 20.15
CA ILE A 121 -7.46 6.37 19.13
C ILE A 121 -7.28 4.98 19.73
N PHE A 122 -6.22 4.76 20.51
CA PHE A 122 -6.01 3.51 21.25
C PHE A 122 -7.11 3.23 22.27
N ASN A 123 -7.48 4.23 23.07
CA ASN A 123 -8.52 4.07 24.09
C ASN A 123 -9.88 3.78 23.44
N PHE A 124 -10.21 4.44 22.33
CA PHE A 124 -11.39 4.16 21.53
C PHE A 124 -11.41 2.70 21.07
N TYR A 125 -10.32 2.23 20.46
CA TYR A 125 -10.25 0.87 19.93
C TYR A 125 -10.37 -0.18 21.05
N ASN A 126 -9.66 0.02 22.17
CA ASN A 126 -9.71 -0.87 23.32
C ASN A 126 -11.11 -0.93 23.94
N GLU A 127 -11.78 0.22 24.10
CA GLU A 127 -13.14 0.28 24.65
C GLU A 127 -14.16 -0.36 23.70
N LEU A 128 -14.02 -0.14 22.38
CA LEU A 128 -14.82 -0.81 21.38
C LEU A 128 -14.63 -2.33 21.44
N GLN A 129 -13.39 -2.81 21.48
CA GLN A 129 -13.07 -4.23 21.52
C GLN A 129 -13.57 -4.92 22.79
N GLN A 130 -13.43 -4.28 23.95
CA GLN A 130 -13.98 -4.78 25.20
C GLN A 130 -15.51 -4.88 25.16
N SER A 131 -16.17 -3.84 24.61
CA SER A 131 -17.63 -3.77 24.54
C SER A 131 -18.24 -4.64 23.44
N SER A 132 -17.44 -5.12 22.49
CA SER A 132 -17.85 -5.93 21.33
C SER A 132 -17.10 -7.27 21.24
N ASN A 133 -16.63 -7.80 22.36
CA ASN A 133 -15.83 -9.03 22.45
C ASN A 133 -16.58 -10.30 21.97
N HIS A 134 -17.90 -10.25 21.89
CA HIS A 134 -18.76 -11.29 21.29
C HIS A 134 -18.89 -11.19 19.77
N TYR A 135 -18.39 -10.10 19.17
CA TYR A 135 -18.43 -9.85 17.73
C TYR A 135 -17.06 -9.82 17.07
N LEU A 136 -16.05 -9.28 17.76
CA LEU A 136 -14.71 -9.10 17.23
C LEU A 136 -13.73 -10.08 17.86
N GLU A 137 -12.84 -10.62 17.03
CA GLU A 137 -11.72 -11.41 17.51
C GLU A 137 -10.82 -10.56 18.42
N PRO A 138 -10.29 -11.16 19.51
CA PRO A 138 -9.27 -10.52 20.32
C PRO A 138 -8.09 -10.07 19.46
N ASP A 139 -7.57 -8.88 19.76
CA ASP A 139 -6.39 -8.28 19.13
C ASP A 139 -6.44 -8.06 17.60
N LEU A 140 -7.59 -8.19 16.92
CA LEU A 140 -7.76 -8.08 15.44
C LEU A 140 -6.90 -7.01 14.73
N CYS A 141 -6.82 -5.80 15.29
CA CYS A 141 -6.05 -4.68 14.75
C CYS A 141 -5.00 -4.12 15.72
N LYS A 142 -4.74 -4.80 16.85
CA LYS A 142 -3.93 -4.28 17.95
C LYS A 142 -2.51 -3.88 17.53
N ASP A 143 -1.91 -4.64 16.61
CA ASP A 143 -0.57 -4.37 16.12
C ASP A 143 -0.49 -3.23 15.09
N ASP A 144 -1.61 -2.82 14.50
CA ASP A 144 -1.67 -1.79 13.46
C ASP A 144 -2.19 -0.44 13.97
N PHE A 145 -2.91 -0.45 15.09
CA PHE A 145 -3.22 0.77 15.84
C PHE A 145 -1.92 1.22 16.50
N LYS A 146 -1.25 2.19 15.88
CA LYS A 146 0.04 2.73 16.31
C LYS A 146 0.07 4.23 16.11
N LYS A 147 0.94 4.89 16.87
CA LYS A 147 1.18 6.32 16.69
C LYS A 147 1.63 6.61 15.27
N ILE A 148 0.90 7.46 14.56
CA ILE A 148 1.36 8.05 13.31
C ILE A 148 1.98 9.41 13.65
N GLU A 149 3.29 9.55 13.41
CA GLU A 149 3.98 10.84 13.56
C GLU A 149 3.44 11.83 12.51
N GLU A 150 3.33 13.11 12.84
CA GLU A 150 2.65 14.10 12.00
C GLU A 150 3.21 14.16 10.56
N TYR A 151 4.54 14.12 10.42
CA TYR A 151 5.16 14.13 9.09
C TYR A 151 4.86 12.84 8.30
N ILE A 152 4.74 11.69 8.98
CA ILE A 152 4.33 10.43 8.36
C ILE A 152 2.87 10.52 7.92
N PHE A 153 2.00 11.07 8.76
CA PHE A 153 0.59 11.25 8.43
C PHE A 153 0.41 12.12 7.19
N LYS A 154 1.17 13.22 7.08
CA LYS A 154 1.20 14.09 5.89
C LYS A 154 1.63 13.31 4.64
N ASP A 155 2.69 12.52 4.74
CA ASP A 155 3.15 11.67 3.64
C ASP A 155 2.11 10.61 3.23
N ILE A 156 1.47 9.95 4.20
CA ILE A 156 0.39 8.97 3.95
C ILE A 156 -0.78 9.67 3.25
N LYS A 157 -1.16 10.88 3.68
CA LYS A 157 -2.26 11.64 3.10
C LYS A 157 -2.00 11.98 1.63
N GLU A 158 -0.78 12.41 1.29
CA GLU A 158 -0.38 12.72 -0.09
C GLU A 158 -0.34 11.47 -0.97
N LEU A 159 0.23 10.37 -0.47
CA LEU A 159 0.21 9.07 -1.16
C LEU A 159 -1.21 8.55 -1.36
N TYR A 160 -2.06 8.63 -0.34
CA TYR A 160 -3.46 8.23 -0.45
C TYR A 160 -4.19 9.09 -1.48
N ASN A 161 -3.93 10.40 -1.53
CA ASN A 161 -4.51 11.28 -2.54
C ASN A 161 -4.10 10.84 -3.97
N LEU A 162 -2.83 10.48 -4.19
CA LEU A 162 -2.36 9.91 -5.46
C LEU A 162 -3.14 8.64 -5.84
N TYR A 163 -3.24 7.69 -4.91
CA TYR A 163 -3.88 6.41 -5.17
C TYR A 163 -5.40 6.54 -5.36
N GLU A 164 -6.07 7.38 -4.58
CA GLU A 164 -7.50 7.66 -4.70
C GLU A 164 -7.83 8.29 -6.06
N ASN A 165 -7.05 9.28 -6.50
CA ASN A 165 -7.25 9.92 -7.80
C ASN A 165 -7.04 8.95 -8.95
N LEU A 166 -5.99 8.13 -8.89
CA LEU A 166 -5.74 7.10 -9.90
C LEU A 166 -6.83 6.02 -9.90
N TYR A 167 -7.28 5.58 -8.72
CA TYR A 167 -8.37 4.62 -8.56
C TYR A 167 -9.67 5.16 -9.19
N ARG A 168 -10.06 6.39 -8.85
CA ARG A 168 -11.22 7.06 -9.45
C ARG A 168 -11.07 7.22 -10.96
N PHE A 169 -9.90 7.57 -11.46
CA PHE A 169 -9.67 7.64 -12.90
C PHE A 169 -9.83 6.27 -13.58
N HIS A 170 -9.32 5.21 -12.96
CA HIS A 170 -9.39 3.88 -13.51
C HIS A 170 -10.83 3.34 -13.57
N TYR A 171 -11.61 3.53 -12.50
CA TYR A 171 -12.96 2.96 -12.35
C TYR A 171 -14.12 3.92 -12.66
N SER A 172 -13.87 5.23 -12.86
CA SER A 172 -14.91 6.18 -13.30
C SER A 172 -15.27 5.96 -14.77
N HIS A 173 -16.58 5.96 -15.05
CA HIS A 173 -17.14 6.02 -16.41
C HIS A 173 -17.37 7.46 -16.92
N SER A 174 -17.11 8.49 -16.11
CA SER A 174 -17.30 9.90 -16.48
C SER A 174 -15.98 10.57 -16.85
N THR A 175 -15.91 11.18 -18.04
CA THR A 175 -14.64 11.63 -18.67
C THR A 175 -14.11 12.97 -18.14
N ARG A 176 -14.98 13.93 -17.78
CA ARG A 176 -14.52 15.30 -17.46
C ARG A 176 -13.85 15.43 -16.08
N ASN A 177 -14.39 14.77 -15.05
CA ASN A 177 -13.76 14.74 -13.72
C ASN A 177 -12.56 13.77 -13.68
N SER A 178 -12.44 12.86 -14.65
CA SER A 178 -11.38 11.86 -14.67
C SER A 178 -10.00 12.48 -14.98
N CYS A 179 -9.92 13.42 -15.93
CA CYS A 179 -8.65 14.03 -16.33
C CYS A 179 -8.04 14.91 -15.25
N HIS A 180 -8.87 15.63 -14.50
CA HIS A 180 -8.40 16.43 -13.37
C HIS A 180 -7.76 15.57 -12.28
N ASN A 181 -8.27 14.35 -12.03
CA ASN A 181 -7.68 13.43 -11.07
C ASN A 181 -6.26 13.03 -11.48
N VAL A 182 -6.04 12.67 -12.75
CA VAL A 182 -4.70 12.28 -13.22
C VAL A 182 -3.75 13.47 -13.38
N GLU A 183 -4.25 14.67 -13.68
CA GLU A 183 -3.46 15.90 -13.59
C GLU A 183 -2.97 16.14 -12.15
N THR A 184 -3.86 15.98 -11.18
CA THR A 184 -3.54 16.09 -9.75
C THR A 184 -2.48 15.05 -9.35
N CYS A 185 -2.58 13.83 -9.87
CA CYS A 185 -1.54 12.80 -9.69
C CYS A 185 -0.16 13.27 -10.16
N VAL A 186 -0.08 13.87 -11.36
CA VAL A 186 1.19 14.40 -11.89
C VAL A 186 1.72 15.50 -10.97
N GLN A 187 0.89 16.46 -10.56
CA GLN A 187 1.31 17.60 -9.74
C GLN A 187 1.87 17.15 -8.38
N ILE A 188 1.19 16.24 -7.68
CA ILE A 188 1.64 15.71 -6.40
C ILE A 188 2.94 14.91 -6.58
N TYR A 189 3.03 14.06 -7.61
CA TYR A 189 4.24 13.28 -7.86
C TYR A 189 5.47 14.16 -8.13
N GLU A 190 5.29 15.23 -8.90
CA GLU A 190 6.36 16.19 -9.24
C GLU A 190 6.86 16.98 -8.02
N LYS A 191 6.01 17.22 -7.02
CA LYS A 191 6.39 17.88 -5.75
C LYS A 191 7.53 17.14 -5.03
N TYR A 192 7.55 15.81 -5.12
CA TYR A 192 8.55 14.97 -4.44
C TYR A 192 9.82 14.73 -5.25
N LYS A 193 9.95 15.33 -6.45
CA LYS A 193 11.10 15.16 -7.34
C LYS A 193 12.42 15.42 -6.62
N ASN A 194 12.60 16.62 -6.06
CA ASN A 194 13.87 17.02 -5.48
C ASN A 194 14.18 16.19 -4.23
N ASP A 195 13.19 15.91 -3.38
CA ASP A 195 13.41 15.09 -2.18
C ASP A 195 13.87 13.67 -2.52
N CYS A 196 13.31 13.05 -3.55
CA CYS A 196 13.74 11.72 -3.98
C CYS A 196 15.09 11.72 -4.71
N LEU A 197 15.37 12.76 -5.50
CA LEU A 197 16.69 12.92 -6.13
C LEU A 197 17.80 13.16 -5.10
N ASP A 198 17.51 13.92 -4.04
CA ASP A 198 18.41 14.14 -2.90
C ASP A 198 18.54 12.90 -2.01
N GLY A 199 17.80 11.82 -2.28
CA GLY A 199 17.81 10.58 -1.50
C GLY A 199 17.14 10.70 -0.14
N LYS A 200 16.32 11.73 0.08
CA LYS A 200 15.53 11.91 1.30
C LYS A 200 14.39 10.88 1.36
N ASN A 201 13.97 10.55 2.58
CA ASN A 201 12.82 9.68 2.87
C ASN A 201 12.68 8.47 1.90
N LYS A 202 13.72 7.62 1.85
CA LYS A 202 13.80 6.48 0.91
C LYS A 202 12.55 5.60 0.89
N LYS A 203 11.87 5.44 2.02
CA LYS A 203 10.63 4.65 2.12
C LYS A 203 9.48 5.30 1.36
N LEU A 204 9.32 6.62 1.45
CA LEU A 204 8.33 7.36 0.67
C LEU A 204 8.66 7.31 -0.82
N CYS A 205 9.92 7.53 -1.19
CA CYS A 205 10.34 7.47 -2.59
C CYS A 205 10.22 6.07 -3.21
N ASN A 206 10.36 5.01 -2.42
CA ASN A 206 10.05 3.65 -2.86
C ASN A 206 8.56 3.50 -3.20
N GLU A 207 7.67 4.07 -2.39
CA GLU A 207 6.24 3.98 -2.63
C GLU A 207 5.79 4.89 -3.79
N LEU A 208 6.42 6.06 -3.96
CA LEU A 208 6.22 6.91 -5.14
C LEU A 208 6.69 6.21 -6.42
N GLU A 209 7.76 5.42 -6.38
CA GLU A 209 8.17 4.59 -7.53
C GLU A 209 7.15 3.47 -7.81
N ASN A 210 6.56 2.86 -6.78
CA ASN A 210 5.47 1.90 -6.96
C ASN A 210 4.24 2.58 -7.61
N PHE A 211 3.88 3.77 -7.15
CA PHE A 211 2.82 4.59 -7.73
C PHE A 211 3.12 4.91 -9.20
N ARG A 212 4.34 5.35 -9.52
CA ARG A 212 4.79 5.67 -10.88
C ARG A 212 4.54 4.52 -11.85
N LEU A 213 4.89 3.30 -11.46
CA LEU A 213 4.67 2.11 -12.27
C LEU A 213 3.17 1.89 -12.55
N ARG A 214 2.33 1.92 -11.52
CA ARG A 214 0.88 1.74 -11.66
C ARG A 214 0.23 2.84 -12.49
N TYR A 215 0.60 4.11 -12.26
CA TYR A 215 0.12 5.24 -13.05
C TYR A 215 0.44 5.05 -14.54
N ASN A 216 1.69 4.71 -14.86
CA ASN A 216 2.12 4.52 -16.25
C ASN A 216 1.36 3.37 -16.92
N ASP A 217 1.09 2.29 -16.21
CA ASP A 217 0.32 1.17 -16.75
C ASP A 217 -1.14 1.56 -17.01
N VAL A 218 -1.79 2.26 -16.07
CA VAL A 218 -3.16 2.76 -16.26
C VAL A 218 -3.26 3.75 -17.41
N MET A 219 -2.32 4.70 -17.49
CA MET A 219 -2.33 5.75 -18.53
C MET A 219 -1.97 5.25 -19.92
N LYS A 220 -1.23 4.14 -20.05
CA LYS A 220 -0.99 3.47 -21.34
C LYS A 220 -2.26 2.84 -21.92
N LEU A 221 -3.15 2.33 -21.05
CA LEU A 221 -4.35 1.60 -21.47
C LEU A 221 -5.52 2.52 -21.84
N LYS A 222 -5.54 3.76 -21.33
CA LYS A 222 -6.60 4.73 -21.60
C LYS A 222 -6.10 5.85 -22.50
N ASP A 223 -6.71 6.02 -23.67
CA ASP A 223 -6.38 7.10 -24.61
C ASP A 223 -7.18 8.40 -24.34
N GLU A 224 -7.47 8.65 -23.06
CA GLU A 224 -8.18 9.84 -22.59
C GLU A 224 -7.20 10.90 -22.08
N CYS A 225 -7.69 12.14 -21.91
CA CYS A 225 -6.96 13.25 -21.28
C CYS A 225 -5.74 13.76 -22.08
N ASN A 226 -6.02 14.36 -23.24
CA ASN A 226 -5.01 15.03 -24.06
C ASN A 226 -4.25 16.10 -23.25
N GLY A 227 -2.92 16.04 -23.28
CA GLY A 227 -2.04 16.99 -22.57
C GLY A 227 -1.56 16.52 -21.19
N VAL A 228 -2.15 15.46 -20.63
CA VAL A 228 -1.65 14.86 -19.37
C VAL A 228 -0.49 13.91 -19.68
N LYS A 229 0.59 13.97 -18.88
CA LYS A 229 1.75 13.08 -19.04
C LYS A 229 1.30 11.61 -18.93
N LYS A 230 1.48 10.84 -20.00
CA LYS A 230 1.21 9.39 -20.01
C LYS A 230 2.27 8.57 -19.26
N MET A 231 3.47 9.12 -19.14
CA MET A 231 4.57 8.51 -18.40
C MET A 231 5.19 9.50 -17.41
N LEU A 232 5.25 9.08 -16.16
CA LEU A 232 5.97 9.77 -15.11
C LEU A 232 7.45 9.35 -15.11
N PRO A 233 8.38 10.31 -15.00
CA PRO A 233 9.82 10.03 -14.94
C PRO A 233 10.22 9.40 -13.59
N PRO A 234 11.24 8.54 -13.56
CA PRO A 234 11.74 7.95 -12.31
C PRO A 234 12.50 8.99 -11.48
N TYR A 235 12.20 9.08 -10.18
CA TYR A 235 12.91 9.96 -9.23
C TYR A 235 13.67 9.20 -8.16
N LYS A 236 13.42 7.90 -8.03
CA LYS A 236 14.19 7.04 -7.14
C LYS A 236 15.62 6.95 -7.66
N THR A 237 16.55 7.53 -6.92
CA THR A 237 17.97 7.36 -7.18
C THR A 237 18.38 5.95 -6.80
N TYR A 238 18.83 5.20 -7.80
CA TYR A 238 19.50 3.95 -7.55
C TYR A 238 20.96 4.23 -7.25
N ASN A 239 21.50 3.59 -6.24
CA ASN A 239 22.94 3.61 -6.05
C ASN A 239 23.56 2.83 -7.22
N LEU A 240 24.05 3.54 -8.25
CA LEU A 240 24.67 2.93 -9.42
C LEU A 240 25.78 1.95 -9.01
N THR A 241 26.51 2.26 -7.95
CA THR A 241 27.53 1.36 -7.40
C THR A 241 26.92 0.03 -7.01
N VAL A 242 25.75 -0.01 -6.36
CA VAL A 242 25.08 -1.27 -5.99
C VAL A 242 24.58 -2.03 -7.23
N ILE A 243 23.96 -1.32 -8.19
CA ILE A 243 23.47 -1.94 -9.44
C ILE A 243 24.61 -2.54 -10.26
N ILE A 244 25.78 -1.90 -10.30
CA ILE A 244 26.95 -2.38 -11.02
C ILE A 244 27.66 -3.49 -10.22
N THR A 245 27.76 -3.33 -8.89
CA THR A 245 28.51 -4.26 -8.05
C THR A 245 27.85 -5.64 -7.98
N ILE A 246 26.51 -5.72 -7.91
CA ILE A 246 25.79 -7.02 -7.83
C ILE A 246 26.11 -7.97 -9.00
N PRO A 247 25.97 -7.58 -10.28
CA PRO A 247 26.29 -8.46 -11.40
C PRO A 247 27.80 -8.74 -11.49
N VAL A 248 28.65 -7.77 -11.15
CA VAL A 248 30.12 -7.96 -11.15
C VAL A 248 30.54 -8.99 -10.10
N THR A 249 30.05 -8.88 -8.86
CA THR A 249 30.38 -9.83 -7.79
C THR A 249 29.82 -11.22 -8.08
N ALA A 250 28.60 -11.32 -8.61
CA ALA A 250 28.03 -12.60 -9.02
C ALA A 250 28.87 -13.28 -10.11
N THR A 251 29.33 -12.53 -11.11
CA THR A 251 30.19 -13.04 -12.19
C THR A 251 31.53 -13.53 -11.66
N LEU A 252 32.14 -12.80 -10.72
CA LEU A 252 33.40 -13.19 -10.08
C LEU A 252 33.25 -14.48 -9.26
N VAL A 253 32.16 -14.61 -8.48
CA VAL A 253 31.89 -15.81 -7.69
C VAL A 253 31.70 -17.03 -8.58
N ILE A 254 30.90 -16.91 -9.65
CA ILE A 254 30.68 -18.00 -10.62
C ILE A 254 32.01 -18.43 -11.25
N SER A 255 32.83 -17.47 -11.65
CA SER A 255 34.15 -17.72 -12.24
C SER A 255 35.08 -18.45 -11.27
N PHE A 256 35.09 -18.04 -10.00
CA PHE A 256 35.91 -18.65 -8.96
C PHE A 256 35.49 -20.09 -8.65
N VAL A 257 34.17 -20.35 -8.56
CA VAL A 257 33.63 -21.71 -8.38
C VAL A 257 33.98 -22.61 -9.57
N ALA A 258 33.80 -22.11 -10.81
CA ALA A 258 34.16 -22.86 -12.01
C ALA A 258 35.66 -23.22 -12.06
N PHE A 259 36.53 -22.28 -11.65
CA PHE A 259 37.96 -22.52 -11.55
C PHE A 259 38.30 -23.63 -10.56
N ILE A 260 37.71 -23.62 -9.36
CA ILE A 260 37.90 -24.68 -8.35
C ILE A 260 37.45 -26.04 -8.91
N LEU A 261 36.26 -26.12 -9.50
CA LEU A 261 35.71 -27.37 -10.04
C LEU A 261 36.60 -27.96 -11.16
N ASN A 262 37.13 -27.10 -12.04
CA ASN A 262 38.05 -27.52 -13.10
C ASN A 262 39.38 -28.03 -12.55
N LYS A 263 39.89 -27.42 -11.47
CA LYS A 263 41.10 -27.89 -10.80
C LYS A 263 40.90 -29.25 -10.12
N VAL A 264 39.76 -29.44 -9.46
CA VAL A 264 39.42 -30.72 -8.82
C VAL A 264 39.32 -31.82 -9.87
N LYS A 265 38.62 -31.61 -10.99
CA LYS A 265 38.52 -32.61 -12.07
C LYS A 265 39.87 -33.04 -12.67
N LYS A 266 40.84 -32.12 -12.78
CA LYS A 266 42.19 -32.44 -13.26
C LYS A 266 43.03 -33.27 -12.29
N ASN A 267 42.67 -33.34 -11.01
CA ASN A 267 43.39 -34.12 -10.00
C ASN A 267 42.84 -35.54 -9.81
N TYR A 268 41.74 -35.90 -10.49
CA TYR A 268 41.10 -37.23 -10.45
C TYR A 268 41.26 -38.02 -11.76
N ILE A 269 42.08 -37.54 -12.69
CA ILE A 269 42.51 -38.22 -13.94
C ILE A 269 44.02 -38.39 -13.87
#